data_AF-A0A949THA8-F1
#
_entry.id   AF-A0A949THA8-F1
#
_cell.length_a   1.000
_cell.length_b   1.000
_cell.length_c   1.000
_cell.angle_alpha   90.00
_cell.angle_beta   90.00
_cell.angle_gamma   90.00
#
_symmetry.space_group_name_H-M   'P 1'
#
loop_
_entity.id
_entity.type
_entity.pdbx_description
1 polymer ?
#
loop_
_entity_poly.entity_id
_entity_poly.type
_entity_poly.pdbx_seq_one_letter_code
_entity_poly.pdbx_strand_id
1 'polypeptide(L)'
;MSKKSSLSLLLLFFGVQFGVNQQAATAQTNSGVVIPTTPRNTPRVPSRTIPTLPRRIPTTPRDTPVTPRNSPAPSGNRFCASRLNYAVDSIINRAQFNRTHWGILVQNLGSPRTLYSRNHKKYFTPASVTKLMTTAAATQALSPNYSIRTSVYESGNGVVQVVGRGDPSLKDEQLEVLAKQLRQKGIRRINQLIANDSYFQGEAVEPSWMWEDVQFYYGAPVNSLMLNENAAVIKLYPQRVGRRLLLKWDNPLNASGWKVVNQTVTAPKGTKKYIEVKRDLKGQTLYLKGQLAEDSRPDVTAIAVFNPIQNFLTHFRQSLRKQGISVAKVYRGTKKISGRELAAVQSPPLSELIAETNINSNNLYAEALLKALATRKPLERNQTTVDAGLEVMKSTLAQIGVDPTTYKLVDGSGLSRKDLISPQALVQTLQGMARSPYASVFRASLPVAGKNGTLKYRFKDIAPEGLVQAKTGTMTGVVTLAGYVNAPNYGPVAFSIMVNQTEQPIRTVRNAIDEIVVHLSKMQRC
;
A
#
# COMPACT_ATOMS: atom_id res chain seq x y z
N MET A 1 -37.02 6.32 -50.28
CA MET A 1 -37.99 5.30 -49.82
C MET A 1 -37.52 4.80 -48.46
N SER A 2 -38.11 5.30 -47.35
CA SER A 2 -39.10 4.60 -46.49
C SER A 2 -38.48 3.34 -45.84
N LYS A 3 -38.38 3.14 -44.51
CA LYS A 3 -39.25 3.52 -43.40
C LYS A 3 -38.53 3.30 -42.04
N LYS A 4 -38.90 4.15 -41.09
CA LYS A 4 -38.82 4.11 -39.60
C LYS A 4 -38.69 2.72 -38.92
N SER A 5 -37.95 2.65 -37.81
CA SER A 5 -38.57 2.47 -36.48
C SER A 5 -37.62 2.89 -35.34
N SER A 6 -38.20 3.58 -34.37
CA SER A 6 -37.62 4.12 -33.15
C SER A 6 -38.07 3.23 -32.00
N LEU A 7 -37.19 2.89 -31.05
CA LEU A 7 -37.59 2.24 -29.81
C LEU A 7 -37.09 3.06 -28.61
N SER A 8 -37.99 3.90 -28.09
CA SER A 8 -37.87 4.60 -26.81
C SER A 8 -38.22 3.61 -25.69
N LEU A 9 -37.33 3.43 -24.71
CA LEU A 9 -37.62 2.66 -23.50
C LEU A 9 -37.98 3.64 -22.37
N LEU A 10 -39.28 3.70 -22.08
CA LEU A 10 -39.90 4.45 -20.99
C LEU A 10 -39.87 3.59 -19.72
N LEU A 11 -39.12 3.99 -18.70
CA LEU A 11 -39.13 3.34 -17.38
C LEU A 11 -40.18 4.02 -16.48
N LEU A 12 -41.30 3.33 -16.30
CA LEU A 12 -42.38 3.66 -15.38
C LEU A 12 -41.93 3.44 -13.92
N PHE A 13 -41.90 4.53 -13.14
CA PHE A 13 -41.82 4.50 -11.68
C PHE A 13 -43.20 4.13 -11.10
N PHE A 14 -43.30 2.98 -10.44
CA PHE A 14 -44.40 2.70 -9.52
C PHE A 14 -44.05 3.26 -8.14
N GLY A 15 -44.76 4.32 -7.76
CA GLY A 15 -44.79 4.83 -6.39
C GLY A 15 -45.72 3.96 -5.54
N VAL A 16 -45.25 3.61 -4.34
CA VAL A 16 -46.12 3.11 -3.26
C VAL A 16 -46.07 4.15 -2.15
N GLN A 17 -47.20 4.84 -1.98
CA GLN A 17 -47.49 5.67 -0.81
C GLN A 17 -47.75 4.76 0.39
N PHE A 18 -47.04 5.00 1.49
CA PHE A 18 -47.56 4.75 2.83
C PHE A 18 -47.47 6.06 3.60
N GLY A 19 -48.62 6.72 3.78
CA GLY A 19 -48.81 7.64 4.90
C GLY A 19 -49.23 6.84 6.12
N VAL A 20 -48.82 7.28 7.32
CA VAL A 20 -49.70 7.49 8.49
C VAL A 20 -48.88 8.16 9.61
N ASN A 21 -49.42 9.30 10.04
CA ASN A 21 -49.44 9.99 11.34
C ASN A 21 -48.17 10.31 12.14
N GLN A 22 -48.03 11.62 12.35
CA GLN A 22 -47.48 12.27 13.54
C GLN A 22 -48.20 11.81 14.82
N GLN A 23 -47.43 11.56 15.88
CA GLN A 23 -47.80 11.99 17.22
C GLN A 23 -46.54 12.37 18.00
N ALA A 24 -46.60 13.56 18.57
CA ALA A 24 -45.57 14.18 19.37
C ALA A 24 -45.48 13.52 20.76
N ALA A 25 -44.27 13.36 21.27
CA ALA A 25 -44.03 13.23 22.70
C ALA A 25 -42.78 14.05 23.07
N THR A 26 -43.04 15.20 23.67
CA THR A 26 -42.07 16.06 24.36
C THR A 26 -41.50 15.34 25.57
N ALA A 27 -40.17 15.26 25.66
CA ALA A 27 -39.47 15.01 26.91
C ALA A 27 -38.29 15.98 27.01
N GLN A 28 -38.51 17.07 27.73
CA GLN A 28 -37.46 17.92 28.29
C GLN A 28 -36.74 17.14 29.39
N THR A 29 -35.42 17.05 29.33
CA THR A 29 -34.60 16.94 30.54
C THR A 29 -33.42 17.90 30.42
N ASN A 30 -33.54 19.02 31.14
CA ASN A 30 -32.44 19.89 31.52
C ASN A 30 -31.38 19.08 32.27
N SER A 31 -30.12 19.24 31.90
CA SER A 31 -28.99 19.03 32.80
C SER A 31 -27.81 19.85 32.29
N GLY A 32 -27.59 21.00 32.94
CA GLY A 32 -26.55 21.96 32.59
C GLY A 32 -25.15 21.36 32.69
N VAL A 33 -24.30 21.75 31.74
CA VAL A 33 -22.87 21.48 31.78
C VAL A 33 -22.23 22.53 32.69
N VAL A 34 -21.89 22.10 33.91
CA VAL A 34 -20.98 22.84 34.80
C VAL A 34 -19.56 22.75 34.21
N ILE A 35 -18.93 23.89 33.95
CA ILE A 35 -17.53 24.00 33.57
C ILE A 35 -16.71 24.23 34.85
N PRO A 36 -15.85 23.30 35.29
CA PRO A 36 -14.86 23.61 36.31
C PRO A 36 -13.61 24.19 35.65
N THR A 37 -13.32 25.45 35.95
CA THR A 37 -12.02 26.08 35.72
C THR A 37 -11.08 25.73 36.86
N THR A 38 -10.04 24.93 36.59
CA THR A 38 -8.88 24.79 37.49
C THR A 38 -7.57 24.66 36.71
N PRO A 39 -6.42 25.04 37.32
CA PRO A 39 -5.30 25.63 36.61
C PRO A 39 -4.38 24.64 35.91
N ARG A 40 -3.74 25.21 34.89
CA ARG A 40 -2.71 24.67 34.01
C ARG A 40 -1.52 24.12 34.80
N ASN A 41 -1.27 22.81 34.72
CA ASN A 41 0.06 22.20 34.86
C ASN A 41 0.06 20.78 34.27
N THR A 42 0.29 20.69 32.97
CA THR A 42 0.60 19.43 32.28
C THR A 42 2.09 19.40 31.92
N PRO A 43 2.86 18.37 32.33
CA PRO A 43 4.21 18.15 31.83
C PRO A 43 4.18 17.95 30.31
N ARG A 44 5.10 18.58 29.59
CA ARG A 44 5.34 18.34 28.15
C ARG A 44 5.59 16.84 27.91
N VAL A 45 4.67 16.18 27.23
CA VAL A 45 4.95 14.89 26.60
C VAL A 45 5.76 15.16 25.33
N PRO A 46 6.99 14.65 25.19
CA PRO A 46 7.77 14.86 23.97
C PRO A 46 7.11 14.11 22.81
N SER A 47 6.88 14.83 21.71
CA SER A 47 6.58 14.23 20.41
C SER A 47 7.69 13.25 20.05
N ARG A 48 7.39 11.95 20.05
CA ARG A 48 8.30 10.94 19.52
C ARG A 48 8.23 10.97 17.99
N THR A 49 9.18 11.70 17.42
CA THR A 49 9.77 11.40 16.11
C THR A 49 10.19 9.94 16.07
N ILE A 50 10.00 9.29 14.91
CA ILE A 50 10.63 8.01 14.58
C ILE A 50 12.16 8.19 14.76
N PRO A 51 12.88 7.30 15.48
CA PRO A 51 14.31 7.48 15.69
C PRO A 51 15.07 7.38 14.37
N THR A 52 15.67 8.48 13.93
CA THR A 52 16.81 8.44 13.01
C THR A 52 18.03 7.99 13.80
N LEU A 53 18.66 6.90 13.35
CA LEU A 53 19.95 6.46 13.89
C LEU A 53 21.02 7.52 13.57
N PRO A 54 21.90 7.88 14.53
CA PRO A 54 23.02 8.77 14.24
C PRO A 54 24.04 8.06 13.34
N ARG A 55 24.39 8.73 12.23
CA ARG A 55 25.46 8.35 11.32
C ARG A 55 26.80 8.62 12.03
N ARG A 56 27.37 7.60 12.70
CA ARG A 56 28.79 7.60 13.07
C ARG A 56 29.58 7.02 11.91
N ILE A 57 30.49 7.83 11.36
CA ILE A 57 31.61 7.36 10.54
C ILE A 57 32.61 6.73 11.51
N PRO A 58 32.95 5.44 11.40
CA PRO A 58 34.04 4.86 12.19
C PRO A 58 35.37 5.31 11.59
N THR A 59 36.19 6.00 12.39
CA THR A 59 37.62 6.07 12.19
C THR A 59 38.22 4.68 12.38
N THR A 60 39.15 4.32 11.50
CA THR A 60 39.87 3.05 11.46
C THR A 60 40.76 2.85 12.70
N PRO A 61 40.65 1.71 13.41
CA PRO A 61 41.73 1.22 14.27
C PRO A 61 42.62 0.25 13.49
N ARG A 62 43.93 0.38 13.71
CA ARG A 62 45.02 -0.42 13.14
C ARG A 62 44.82 -1.93 13.27
N ASP A 63 45.31 -2.61 12.24
CA ASP A 63 45.42 -4.05 12.10
C ASP A 63 46.07 -4.74 13.31
N THR A 64 45.40 -5.79 13.80
CA THR A 64 46.06 -6.92 14.45
C THR A 64 45.59 -8.19 13.73
N PRO A 65 46.50 -9.14 13.40
CA PRO A 65 46.13 -10.31 12.61
C PRO A 65 45.35 -11.29 13.47
N VAL A 66 44.04 -11.40 13.25
CA VAL A 66 43.23 -12.48 13.82
C VAL A 66 43.26 -13.65 12.86
N THR A 67 43.89 -14.75 13.28
CA THR A 67 43.90 -16.04 12.59
C THR A 67 42.46 -16.55 12.42
N PRO A 68 42.04 -17.01 11.23
CA PRO A 68 40.68 -17.51 11.05
C PRO A 68 40.51 -18.84 11.79
N ARG A 69 39.67 -18.85 12.85
CA ARG A 69 39.10 -20.10 13.36
C ARG A 69 38.13 -20.64 12.31
N ASN A 70 38.60 -21.62 11.57
CA ASN A 70 37.76 -22.54 10.81
C ASN A 70 36.89 -23.35 11.79
N SER A 71 35.71 -22.82 12.13
CA SER A 71 34.63 -23.64 12.66
C SER A 71 33.81 -24.17 11.48
N PRO A 72 33.69 -25.49 11.29
CA PRO A 72 32.83 -26.03 10.24
C PRO A 72 31.37 -25.66 10.53
N ALA A 73 30.67 -25.17 9.50
CA ALA A 73 29.23 -24.95 9.55
C ALA A 73 28.50 -26.27 9.92
N PRO A 74 27.42 -26.22 10.73
CA PRO A 74 26.74 -27.42 11.19
C PRO A 74 26.27 -28.27 10.00
N SER A 75 26.70 -29.53 9.99
CA SER A 75 26.64 -30.50 8.89
C SER A 75 25.25 -31.10 8.62
N GLY A 76 24.17 -30.56 9.20
CA GLY A 76 22.79 -31.08 9.04
C GLY A 76 21.91 -30.40 7.97
N ASN A 77 22.47 -29.48 7.16
CA ASN A 77 21.66 -28.43 6.51
C ASN A 77 21.74 -28.34 4.98
N ARG A 78 22.11 -29.43 4.29
CA ARG A 78 22.23 -29.44 2.83
C ARG A 78 21.13 -30.25 2.16
N PHE A 79 20.55 -29.72 1.10
CA PHE A 79 19.49 -30.34 0.31
C PHE A 79 19.97 -30.55 -1.12
N CYS A 80 19.93 -31.77 -1.61
CA CYS A 80 20.39 -32.10 -2.94
C CYS A 80 19.44 -31.50 -4.02
N ALA A 81 19.93 -30.59 -4.87
CA ALA A 81 19.10 -29.89 -5.85
C ALA A 81 18.37 -30.83 -6.83
N SER A 82 18.95 -31.97 -7.19
CA SER A 82 18.28 -32.98 -8.03
C SER A 82 17.04 -33.62 -7.37
N ARG A 83 16.88 -33.50 -6.05
CA ARG A 83 15.69 -33.94 -5.30
C ARG A 83 14.58 -32.88 -5.20
N LEU A 84 14.76 -31.68 -5.77
CA LEU A 84 13.81 -30.58 -5.62
C LEU A 84 12.40 -30.95 -6.11
N ASN A 85 12.29 -31.63 -7.27
CA ASN A 85 10.99 -32.07 -7.80
C ASN A 85 10.22 -32.91 -6.79
N TYR A 86 10.85 -33.97 -6.27
CA TYR A 86 10.23 -34.85 -5.27
C TYR A 86 9.82 -34.10 -3.99
N ALA A 87 10.69 -33.24 -3.46
CA ALA A 87 10.40 -32.50 -2.23
C ALA A 87 9.21 -31.55 -2.42
N VAL A 88 9.18 -30.79 -3.52
CA VAL A 88 8.08 -29.86 -3.81
C VAL A 88 6.78 -30.63 -4.04
N ASP A 89 6.80 -31.70 -4.84
CA ASP A 89 5.63 -32.52 -5.13
C ASP A 89 5.03 -33.17 -3.86
N SER A 90 5.88 -33.60 -2.92
CA SER A 90 5.44 -34.16 -1.63
C SER A 90 4.69 -33.14 -0.75
N ILE A 91 4.96 -31.84 -0.92
CA ILE A 91 4.32 -30.76 -0.17
C ILE A 91 2.97 -30.43 -0.80
N ILE A 92 2.96 -30.21 -2.11
CA ILE A 92 1.80 -29.67 -2.83
C ILE A 92 0.73 -30.73 -3.12
N ASN A 93 1.07 -32.02 -3.06
CA ASN A 93 0.13 -33.14 -3.27
C ASN A 93 -0.43 -33.71 -1.95
N ARG A 94 -0.22 -33.05 -0.80
CA ARG A 94 -0.88 -33.43 0.46
C ARG A 94 -2.40 -33.34 0.28
N ALA A 95 -3.14 -34.29 0.87
CA ALA A 95 -4.60 -34.42 0.69
C ALA A 95 -5.39 -33.12 0.95
N GLN A 96 -4.95 -32.31 1.92
CA GLN A 96 -5.56 -31.01 2.25
C GLN A 96 -5.47 -29.96 1.11
N PHE A 97 -4.62 -30.18 0.10
CA PHE A 97 -4.44 -29.29 -1.05
C PHE A 97 -5.10 -29.81 -2.33
N ASN A 98 -5.91 -30.87 -2.28
CA ASN A 98 -6.51 -31.49 -3.47
C ASN A 98 -7.35 -30.54 -4.36
N ARG A 99 -7.91 -29.47 -3.78
CA ARG A 99 -8.68 -28.43 -4.50
C ARG A 99 -7.88 -27.15 -4.79
N THR A 100 -6.63 -27.10 -4.35
CA THR A 100 -5.79 -25.91 -4.43
C THR A 100 -5.08 -25.85 -5.78
N HIS A 101 -5.13 -24.69 -6.45
CA HIS A 101 -4.43 -24.48 -7.71
C HIS A 101 -3.03 -23.92 -7.46
N TRP A 102 -2.00 -24.71 -7.79
CA TRP A 102 -0.58 -24.36 -7.63
C TRP A 102 0.05 -23.94 -8.96
N GLY A 103 0.72 -22.79 -8.95
CA GLY A 103 1.59 -22.29 -10.01
C GLY A 103 2.98 -22.03 -9.44
N ILE A 104 3.99 -22.72 -9.93
CA ILE A 104 5.35 -22.64 -9.41
C ILE A 104 6.34 -22.59 -10.57
N LEU A 105 7.32 -21.70 -10.47
CA LEU A 105 8.50 -21.72 -11.31
C LEU A 105 9.73 -21.39 -10.47
N VAL A 106 10.78 -22.18 -10.63
CA VAL A 106 12.09 -22.00 -9.99
C VAL A 106 13.17 -22.10 -11.06
N GLN A 107 14.01 -21.07 -11.18
CA GLN A 107 15.10 -21.02 -12.16
C GLN A 107 16.39 -20.50 -11.54
N ASN A 108 17.52 -20.99 -12.04
CA ASN A 108 18.83 -20.40 -11.73
C ASN A 108 18.84 -18.92 -12.12
N LEU A 109 19.33 -18.03 -11.26
CA LEU A 109 19.45 -16.62 -11.62
C LEU A 109 20.52 -16.45 -12.72
N GLY A 110 20.20 -15.68 -13.76
CA GLY A 110 21.08 -15.46 -14.91
C GLY A 110 21.10 -16.59 -15.95
N SER A 111 20.33 -17.67 -15.75
CA SER A 111 20.28 -18.82 -16.66
C SER A 111 18.84 -19.23 -16.95
N PRO A 112 18.52 -19.72 -18.16
CA PRO A 112 17.20 -20.27 -18.46
C PRO A 112 16.94 -21.64 -17.82
N ARG A 113 17.91 -22.22 -17.09
CA ARG A 113 17.77 -23.55 -16.47
C ARG A 113 16.68 -23.55 -15.41
N THR A 114 15.59 -24.24 -15.71
CA THR A 114 14.51 -24.56 -14.79
C THR A 114 14.90 -25.67 -13.83
N LEU A 115 14.67 -25.44 -12.54
CA LEU A 115 14.87 -26.41 -11.46
C LEU A 115 13.57 -27.11 -11.06
N TYR A 116 12.46 -26.38 -11.14
CA TYR A 116 11.12 -26.89 -10.89
C TYR A 116 10.10 -26.04 -11.66
N SER A 117 9.07 -26.68 -12.20
CA SER A 117 7.92 -25.95 -12.75
C SER A 117 6.63 -26.73 -12.59
N ARG A 118 5.55 -26.05 -12.18
CA ARG A 118 4.18 -26.56 -12.18
C ARG A 118 3.26 -25.44 -12.64
N ASN A 119 2.45 -25.66 -13.68
CA ASN A 119 1.50 -24.66 -14.22
C ASN A 119 2.10 -23.26 -14.47
N HIS A 120 3.41 -23.17 -14.72
CA HIS A 120 4.15 -21.90 -14.77
C HIS A 120 3.68 -20.93 -15.86
N LYS A 121 2.98 -21.43 -16.88
CA LYS A 121 2.38 -20.66 -17.99
C LYS A 121 0.90 -20.32 -17.79
N LYS A 122 0.26 -20.83 -16.73
CA LYS A 122 -1.16 -20.57 -16.45
C LYS A 122 -1.31 -19.25 -15.71
N TYR A 123 -2.46 -18.61 -15.91
CA TYR A 123 -2.82 -17.37 -15.21
C TYR A 123 -3.30 -17.63 -13.79
N PHE A 124 -2.88 -16.76 -12.88
CA PHE A 124 -3.31 -16.73 -11.48
C PHE A 124 -3.70 -15.31 -11.12
N THR A 125 -4.68 -15.16 -10.23
CA THR A 125 -4.86 -13.91 -9.48
C THR A 125 -3.62 -13.72 -8.60
N PRO A 126 -2.82 -12.66 -8.80
CA PRO A 126 -1.50 -12.56 -8.20
C PRO A 126 -1.51 -12.08 -6.75
N ALA A 127 -2.50 -11.28 -6.36
CA ALA A 127 -2.38 -10.41 -5.19
C ALA A 127 -1.12 -9.52 -5.30
N SER A 128 -0.56 -9.08 -4.17
CA SER A 128 0.52 -8.07 -4.13
C SER A 128 1.88 -8.45 -4.75
N VAL A 129 2.05 -9.62 -5.37
CA VAL A 129 3.24 -9.86 -6.21
C VAL A 129 3.18 -9.08 -7.54
N THR A 130 2.01 -8.54 -7.94
CA THR A 130 1.88 -7.54 -9.03
C THR A 130 2.85 -6.38 -8.85
N LYS A 131 3.07 -5.95 -7.60
CA LYS A 131 3.98 -4.84 -7.27
C LYS A 131 5.41 -5.05 -7.75
N LEU A 132 5.86 -6.31 -7.93
CA LEU A 132 7.17 -6.59 -8.53
C LEU A 132 7.24 -6.05 -9.96
N MET A 133 6.17 -6.22 -10.75
CA MET A 133 6.10 -5.74 -12.13
C MET A 133 5.98 -4.22 -12.18
N THR A 134 5.12 -3.64 -11.34
CA THR A 134 4.95 -2.19 -11.22
C THR A 134 6.24 -1.49 -10.81
N THR A 135 6.92 -1.98 -9.76
CA THR A 135 8.17 -1.38 -9.27
C THR A 135 9.34 -1.64 -10.21
N ALA A 136 9.41 -2.78 -10.89
CA ALA A 136 10.39 -3.03 -11.94
C ALA A 136 10.24 -2.03 -13.09
N ALA A 137 9.02 -1.87 -13.61
CA ALA A 137 8.73 -0.91 -14.66
C ALA A 137 9.02 0.53 -14.23
N ALA A 138 8.57 0.95 -13.05
CA ALA A 138 8.85 2.29 -12.52
C ALA A 138 10.35 2.55 -12.42
N THR A 139 11.11 1.60 -11.87
CA THR A 139 12.57 1.74 -11.72
C THR A 139 13.26 1.88 -13.08
N GLN A 140 12.89 1.06 -14.06
CA GLN A 140 13.46 1.09 -15.41
C GLN A 140 13.08 2.35 -16.17
N ALA A 141 11.79 2.74 -16.12
CA ALA A 141 11.28 3.83 -16.93
C ALA A 141 11.59 5.20 -16.32
N LEU A 142 11.55 5.38 -15.00
CA LEU A 142 11.64 6.71 -14.37
C LEU A 142 13.04 7.06 -13.82
N SER A 143 13.91 6.06 -13.59
CA SER A 143 15.18 6.15 -12.84
C SER A 143 15.00 6.20 -11.31
N PRO A 144 15.87 5.54 -10.52
CA PRO A 144 15.83 5.55 -9.06
C PRO A 144 15.83 6.92 -8.38
N ASN A 145 16.34 7.97 -9.04
CA ASN A 145 16.42 9.33 -8.50
C ASN A 145 15.19 10.20 -8.82
N TYR A 146 14.25 9.68 -9.60
CA TYR A 146 13.02 10.41 -9.92
C TYR A 146 12.27 10.81 -8.65
N SER A 147 11.76 12.04 -8.62
CA SER A 147 10.99 12.58 -7.51
C SER A 147 9.72 13.25 -8.03
N ILE A 148 8.64 13.14 -7.28
CA ILE A 148 7.33 13.68 -7.64
C ILE A 148 7.17 15.03 -6.96
N ARG A 149 6.78 16.06 -7.72
CA ARG A 149 6.70 17.45 -7.22
C ARG A 149 5.27 17.88 -6.95
N THR A 150 5.03 18.43 -5.76
CA THR A 150 3.80 19.17 -5.42
C THR A 150 4.12 20.66 -5.38
N SER A 151 3.43 21.45 -6.21
CA SER A 151 3.70 22.88 -6.41
C SER A 151 2.52 23.76 -5.98
N VAL A 152 2.80 25.00 -5.61
CA VAL A 152 1.78 26.03 -5.33
C VAL A 152 1.98 27.21 -6.26
N TYR A 153 0.94 27.59 -6.98
CA TYR A 153 0.92 28.71 -7.93
C TYR A 153 -0.02 29.82 -7.46
N GLU A 154 0.28 31.06 -7.81
CA GLU A 154 -0.61 32.21 -7.63
C GLU A 154 -0.99 32.80 -8.98
N SER A 155 -2.30 32.87 -9.24
CA SER A 155 -2.87 33.36 -10.51
C SER A 155 -3.32 34.84 -10.43
N GLY A 156 -2.97 35.55 -9.35
CA GLY A 156 -3.40 36.93 -9.07
C GLY A 156 -4.66 37.00 -8.18
N ASN A 157 -4.98 38.20 -7.67
CA ASN A 157 -6.17 38.50 -6.85
C ASN A 157 -6.35 37.61 -5.61
N GLY A 158 -5.25 37.07 -5.07
CA GLY A 158 -5.27 36.16 -3.92
C GLY A 158 -5.80 34.76 -4.24
N VAL A 159 -5.78 34.34 -5.51
CA VAL A 159 -6.11 32.98 -5.94
C VAL A 159 -4.83 32.13 -5.96
N VAL A 160 -4.81 31.10 -5.11
CA VAL A 160 -3.69 30.18 -4.94
C VAL A 160 -4.13 28.76 -5.32
N GLN A 161 -3.36 28.10 -6.17
CA GLN A 161 -3.60 26.73 -6.60
C GLN A 161 -2.49 25.80 -6.12
N VAL A 162 -2.84 24.71 -5.44
CA VAL A 162 -1.91 23.63 -5.11
C VAL A 162 -2.10 22.52 -6.14
N VAL A 163 -1.02 22.14 -6.80
CA VAL A 163 -1.01 21.15 -7.87
C VAL A 163 -0.25 19.92 -7.40
N GLY A 164 -0.98 18.83 -7.21
CA GLY A 164 -0.38 17.52 -6.96
C GLY A 164 -0.08 16.80 -8.25
N ARG A 165 1.01 16.04 -8.25
CA ARG A 165 1.43 15.19 -9.39
C ARG A 165 1.50 13.71 -9.01
N GLY A 166 0.75 13.33 -7.97
CA GLY A 166 0.66 11.95 -7.52
C GLY A 166 1.74 11.51 -6.53
N ASP A 167 2.26 12.42 -5.70
CA ASP A 167 3.21 12.05 -4.63
C ASP A 167 2.48 11.26 -3.53
N PRO A 168 2.74 9.95 -3.35
CA PRO A 168 2.04 9.15 -2.33
C PRO A 168 2.63 9.36 -0.93
N SER A 169 3.79 10.02 -0.83
CA SER A 169 4.53 10.24 0.41
C SER A 169 4.20 11.58 1.08
N LEU A 170 3.35 12.40 0.47
CA LEU A 170 3.02 13.72 0.97
C LEU A 170 2.32 13.61 2.34
N LYS A 171 2.93 14.22 3.36
CA LYS A 171 2.40 14.29 4.73
C LYS A 171 2.12 15.72 5.17
N ASP A 172 1.56 15.87 6.36
CA ASP A 172 1.29 17.18 6.98
C ASP A 172 2.56 18.04 7.11
N GLU A 173 3.72 17.44 7.33
CA GLU A 173 5.00 18.13 7.45
C GLU A 173 5.36 18.88 6.16
N GLN A 174 5.13 18.28 4.99
CA GLN A 174 5.35 18.96 3.71
C GLN A 174 4.35 20.10 3.50
N LEU A 175 3.13 19.99 4.01
CA LEU A 175 2.16 21.10 3.98
C LEU A 175 2.63 22.29 4.84
N GLU A 176 3.27 22.03 5.98
CA GLU A 176 3.88 23.08 6.80
C GLU A 176 5.06 23.76 6.08
N VAL A 177 5.87 22.99 5.35
CA VAL A 177 6.94 23.52 4.50
C VAL A 177 6.39 24.42 3.40
N LEU A 178 5.34 23.99 2.68
CA LEU A 178 4.67 24.82 1.67
C LEU A 178 4.12 26.12 2.26
N ALA A 179 3.44 26.04 3.41
CA ALA A 179 2.90 27.21 4.09
C ALA A 179 4.00 28.20 4.52
N LYS A 180 5.14 27.69 5.01
CA LYS A 180 6.29 28.52 5.37
C LYS A 180 6.88 29.23 4.15
N GLN A 181 7.05 28.54 3.03
CA GLN A 181 7.52 29.15 1.78
C GLN A 181 6.58 30.27 1.30
N LEU A 182 5.25 30.04 1.33
CA LEU A 182 4.27 31.08 0.99
C LEU A 182 4.37 32.30 1.90
N ARG A 183 4.53 32.09 3.21
CA ARG A 183 4.71 33.18 4.18
C ARG A 183 5.96 34.01 3.87
N GLN A 184 7.07 33.34 3.54
CA GLN A 184 8.33 33.97 3.14
C GLN A 184 8.21 34.76 1.84
N LYS A 185 7.35 34.33 0.91
CA LYS A 185 6.99 35.08 -0.32
C LYS A 185 6.05 36.26 -0.07
N GLY A 186 5.77 36.60 1.18
CA GLY A 186 4.93 37.76 1.54
C GLY A 186 3.44 37.47 1.59
N ILE A 187 3.00 36.23 1.33
CA ILE A 187 1.58 35.88 1.41
C ILE A 187 1.11 35.98 2.87
N ARG A 188 -0.01 36.69 3.08
CA ARG A 188 -0.67 36.89 4.39
C ARG A 188 -2.13 36.44 4.38
N ARG A 189 -2.77 36.51 3.20
CA ARG A 189 -4.17 36.17 2.98
C ARG A 189 -4.31 35.51 1.62
N ILE A 190 -5.11 34.46 1.57
CA ILE A 190 -5.52 33.76 0.36
C ILE A 190 -7.04 33.90 0.26
N ASN A 191 -7.50 34.53 -0.82
CA ASN A 191 -8.93 34.69 -1.06
C ASN A 191 -9.56 33.37 -1.52
N GLN A 192 -8.87 32.63 -2.39
CA GLN A 192 -9.30 31.32 -2.87
C GLN A 192 -8.13 30.35 -2.89
N LEU A 193 -8.25 29.26 -2.12
CA LEU A 193 -7.31 28.15 -2.16
C LEU A 193 -7.93 27.01 -2.97
N ILE A 194 -7.27 26.64 -4.07
CA ILE A 194 -7.73 25.62 -5.01
C ILE A 194 -6.82 24.40 -4.90
N ALA A 195 -7.38 23.24 -4.58
CA ALA A 195 -6.68 21.96 -4.71
C ALA A 195 -6.90 21.42 -6.13
N ASN A 196 -5.85 21.46 -6.94
CA ASN A 196 -5.88 21.02 -8.33
C ASN A 196 -5.56 19.53 -8.42
N ASP A 197 -6.58 18.75 -8.77
CA ASP A 197 -6.56 17.29 -8.78
C ASP A 197 -6.60 16.70 -10.20
N SER A 198 -6.32 17.51 -11.24
CA SER A 198 -6.49 17.10 -12.64
C SER A 198 -5.30 16.39 -13.28
N TYR A 199 -4.21 16.18 -12.55
CA TYR A 199 -3.00 15.55 -13.11
C TYR A 199 -3.26 14.10 -13.52
N PHE A 200 -3.95 13.35 -12.67
CA PHE A 200 -4.46 12.03 -12.99
C PHE A 200 -5.88 12.13 -13.55
N GLN A 201 -6.09 11.50 -14.71
CA GLN A 201 -7.37 11.37 -15.40
C GLN A 201 -7.95 9.98 -15.18
N GLY A 202 -9.27 9.90 -15.01
CA GLY A 202 -10.00 8.68 -14.69
C GLY A 202 -10.37 8.58 -13.21
N GLU A 203 -10.80 7.39 -12.80
CA GLU A 203 -11.27 7.13 -11.44
C GLU A 203 -10.11 7.11 -10.43
N ALA A 204 -10.39 7.62 -9.22
CA ALA A 204 -9.44 7.55 -8.11
C ALA A 204 -9.43 6.16 -7.46
N VAL A 205 -10.55 5.44 -7.51
CA VAL A 205 -10.69 4.07 -7.01
C VAL A 205 -10.82 3.15 -8.23
N GLU A 206 -10.06 2.05 -8.26
CA GLU A 206 -10.13 1.13 -9.38
C GLU A 206 -11.52 0.41 -9.39
N PRO A 207 -12.26 0.41 -10.51
CA PRO A 207 -13.65 -0.06 -10.55
C PRO A 207 -13.89 -1.53 -10.22
N SER A 208 -12.87 -2.39 -10.28
CA SER A 208 -12.95 -3.82 -9.97
C SER A 208 -12.46 -4.19 -8.57
N TRP A 209 -11.99 -3.22 -7.78
CA TRP A 209 -11.77 -3.44 -6.36
C TRP A 209 -13.08 -3.80 -5.66
N MET A 210 -13.00 -4.76 -4.76
CA MET A 210 -14.16 -5.22 -4.01
C MET A 210 -14.68 -4.07 -3.13
N TRP A 211 -16.00 -3.88 -3.08
CA TRP A 211 -16.61 -2.79 -2.32
C TRP A 211 -16.31 -2.90 -0.82
N GLU A 212 -16.03 -4.11 -0.33
CA GLU A 212 -15.60 -4.35 1.04
C GLU A 212 -14.21 -3.79 1.33
N ASP A 213 -13.34 -3.68 0.31
CA ASP A 213 -11.94 -3.29 0.48
C ASP A 213 -11.73 -1.76 0.44
N VAL A 214 -12.54 -1.04 -0.35
CA VAL A 214 -12.41 0.42 -0.57
C VAL A 214 -12.67 1.27 0.69
N GLN A 215 -13.12 0.63 1.77
CA GLN A 215 -13.31 1.29 3.07
C GLN A 215 -12.03 1.34 3.92
N PHE A 216 -11.07 0.47 3.64
CA PHE A 216 -9.83 0.32 4.40
C PHE A 216 -8.67 1.08 3.75
N TYR A 217 -7.63 1.38 4.54
CA TYR A 217 -6.45 2.12 4.07
C TYR A 217 -5.79 1.51 2.81
N TYR A 218 -5.85 0.19 2.64
CA TYR A 218 -5.27 -0.49 1.49
C TYR A 218 -6.13 -0.38 0.21
N GLY A 219 -7.36 0.09 0.31
CA GLY A 219 -8.25 0.42 -0.81
C GLY A 219 -8.52 1.93 -0.92
N ALA A 220 -7.61 2.77 -0.39
CA ALA A 220 -7.78 4.22 -0.42
C ALA A 220 -7.76 4.78 -1.85
N PRO A 221 -8.51 5.87 -2.13
CA PRO A 221 -8.50 6.51 -3.45
C PRO A 221 -7.11 7.05 -3.82
N VAL A 222 -6.72 6.88 -5.07
CA VAL A 222 -5.42 7.29 -5.66
C VAL A 222 -5.65 8.47 -6.59
N ASN A 223 -5.71 9.66 -6.03
CA ASN A 223 -5.87 10.92 -6.77
C ASN A 223 -4.54 11.68 -6.90
N SER A 224 -4.53 12.88 -7.47
CA SER A 224 -3.29 13.64 -7.74
C SER A 224 -2.67 14.25 -6.48
N LEU A 225 -3.46 14.47 -5.44
CA LEU A 225 -3.09 15.03 -4.13
C LEU A 225 -3.41 14.01 -3.03
N MET A 226 -2.47 13.10 -2.75
CA MET A 226 -2.61 12.05 -1.74
C MET A 226 -1.95 12.50 -0.43
N LEU A 227 -2.73 12.95 0.54
CA LEU A 227 -2.20 13.38 1.84
C LEU A 227 -2.29 12.24 2.85
N ASN A 228 -1.19 11.94 3.53
CA ASN A 228 -1.12 10.89 4.54
C ASN A 228 -1.70 9.57 4.01
N GLU A 229 -1.31 9.23 2.78
CA GLU A 229 -1.79 8.05 2.05
C GLU A 229 -3.31 7.97 1.83
N ASN A 230 -4.01 9.11 1.95
CA ASN A 230 -5.47 9.16 1.97
C ASN A 230 -6.07 8.19 2.99
N ALA A 231 -5.38 8.00 4.11
CA ALA A 231 -5.79 7.13 5.19
C ALA A 231 -5.85 7.89 6.52
N ALA A 232 -6.83 7.54 7.34
CA ALA A 232 -6.98 8.08 8.68
C ALA A 232 -6.73 6.98 9.71
N VAL A 233 -5.64 7.13 10.47
CA VAL A 233 -5.25 6.18 11.52
C VAL A 233 -6.11 6.38 12.77
N ILE A 234 -6.60 5.28 13.29
CA ILE A 234 -7.37 5.19 14.53
C ILE A 234 -6.75 4.19 15.49
N LYS A 235 -6.93 4.46 16.78
CA LYS A 235 -6.41 3.65 17.88
C LYS A 235 -7.55 3.32 18.84
N LEU A 236 -7.73 2.05 19.15
CA LEU A 236 -8.73 1.57 20.11
C LEU A 236 -8.03 1.08 21.37
N TYR A 237 -8.26 1.77 22.48
CA TYR A 237 -7.63 1.45 23.76
C TYR A 237 -8.58 0.64 24.64
N PRO A 238 -8.12 -0.47 25.26
CA PRO A 238 -8.86 -1.08 26.35
C PRO A 238 -9.04 -0.10 27.50
N GLN A 239 -10.17 -0.24 28.20
CA GLN A 239 -10.51 0.52 29.40
C GLN A 239 -10.69 -0.46 30.59
N ARG A 240 -11.67 -0.24 31.46
CA ARG A 240 -12.09 -1.24 32.46
C ARG A 240 -12.90 -2.35 31.78
N VAL A 241 -12.76 -3.58 32.25
CA VAL A 241 -13.56 -4.73 31.76
C VAL A 241 -15.04 -4.39 31.71
N GLY A 242 -15.71 -4.77 30.62
CA GLY A 242 -17.12 -4.46 30.35
C GLY A 242 -17.38 -3.08 29.72
N ARG A 243 -16.40 -2.15 29.74
CA ARG A 243 -16.53 -0.86 29.04
C ARG A 243 -16.14 -0.99 27.57
N ARG A 244 -16.77 -0.19 26.71
CA ARG A 244 -16.40 -0.05 25.30
C ARG A 244 -14.94 0.39 25.16
N LEU A 245 -14.26 0.04 24.07
CA LEU A 245 -12.93 0.56 23.80
C LEU A 245 -12.98 2.07 23.53
N LEU A 246 -11.94 2.78 23.95
CA LEU A 246 -11.79 4.20 23.69
C LEU A 246 -11.17 4.41 22.30
N LEU A 247 -11.95 5.01 21.39
CA LEU A 247 -11.48 5.43 20.07
C LEU A 247 -10.69 6.75 20.19
N LYS A 248 -9.47 6.76 19.64
CA LYS A 248 -8.70 7.98 19.41
C LYS A 248 -8.21 8.02 17.96
N TRP A 249 -8.31 9.19 17.34
CA TRP A 249 -7.69 9.45 16.04
C TRP A 249 -6.23 9.82 16.25
N ASP A 250 -5.35 9.35 15.37
CA ASP A 250 -3.94 9.72 15.42
C ASP A 250 -3.75 11.23 15.13
N ASN A 251 -4.46 11.73 14.12
CA ASN A 251 -4.60 13.16 13.85
C ASN A 251 -6.03 13.62 14.20
N PRO A 252 -6.22 14.54 15.16
CA PRO A 252 -7.54 15.05 15.54
C PRO A 252 -8.35 15.69 14.41
N LEU A 253 -7.71 16.18 13.35
CA LEU A 253 -8.41 16.74 12.19
C LEU A 253 -9.28 15.70 11.48
N ASN A 254 -8.90 14.42 11.55
CA ASN A 254 -9.65 13.32 10.94
C ASN A 254 -10.90 12.93 11.74
N ALA A 255 -11.07 13.43 12.97
CA ALA A 255 -12.15 13.03 13.86
C ALA A 255 -13.51 13.66 13.52
N SER A 256 -13.50 14.81 12.84
CA SER A 256 -14.71 15.60 12.61
C SER A 256 -15.62 14.95 11.57
N GLY A 257 -16.93 14.92 11.83
CA GLY A 257 -17.94 14.46 10.86
C GLY A 257 -18.33 12.98 10.95
N TRP A 258 -17.71 12.20 11.83
CA TRP A 258 -18.05 10.78 12.01
C TRP A 258 -19.18 10.56 13.01
N LYS A 259 -20.21 9.83 12.58
CA LYS A 259 -21.12 9.13 13.50
C LYS A 259 -20.47 7.81 13.91
N VAL A 260 -20.08 7.66 15.18
CA VAL A 260 -19.42 6.45 15.67
C VAL A 260 -20.41 5.52 16.36
N VAL A 261 -20.61 4.33 15.79
CA VAL A 261 -21.37 3.22 16.39
C VAL A 261 -20.37 2.26 17.03
N ASN A 262 -20.19 2.39 18.34
CA ASN A 262 -19.22 1.60 19.09
C ASN A 262 -19.89 0.41 19.80
N GLN A 263 -19.68 -0.79 19.28
CA GLN A 263 -20.11 -2.08 19.86
C GLN A 263 -18.91 -2.91 20.33
N THR A 264 -17.79 -2.26 20.64
CA THR A 264 -16.61 -2.94 21.19
C THR A 264 -16.74 -3.15 22.69
N VAL A 265 -15.92 -4.04 23.25
CA VAL A 265 -15.83 -4.27 24.69
C VAL A 265 -14.38 -4.50 25.13
N THR A 266 -14.04 -4.00 26.31
CA THR A 266 -12.82 -4.40 27.01
C THR A 266 -13.09 -5.70 27.74
N ALA A 267 -12.35 -6.74 27.41
CA ALA A 267 -12.51 -8.08 27.94
C ALA A 267 -11.49 -8.39 29.05
N PRO A 268 -11.72 -9.42 29.88
CA PRO A 268 -10.73 -9.88 30.86
C PRO A 268 -9.39 -10.26 30.22
N LYS A 269 -8.33 -10.22 31.02
CA LYS A 269 -7.00 -10.71 30.66
C LYS A 269 -7.03 -12.09 29.98
N GLY A 270 -6.18 -12.29 28.96
CA GLY A 270 -6.07 -13.55 28.22
C GLY A 270 -7.15 -13.76 27.15
N THR A 271 -8.17 -12.90 27.08
CA THR A 271 -9.19 -12.98 26.03
C THR A 271 -8.57 -12.75 24.65
N LYS A 272 -8.91 -13.62 23.68
CA LYS A 272 -8.46 -13.48 22.30
C LYS A 272 -9.04 -12.21 21.67
N LYS A 273 -8.16 -11.39 21.10
CA LYS A 273 -8.51 -10.21 20.32
C LYS A 273 -9.31 -10.58 19.06
N TYR A 274 -10.36 -9.81 18.81
CA TYR A 274 -10.99 -9.66 17.50
C TYR A 274 -11.49 -8.23 17.40
N ILE A 275 -11.07 -7.47 16.39
CA ILE A 275 -11.52 -6.10 16.18
C ILE A 275 -11.87 -5.94 14.72
N GLU A 276 -12.98 -5.26 14.49
CA GLU A 276 -13.48 -4.93 13.18
C GLU A 276 -13.87 -3.46 13.18
N VAL A 277 -13.27 -2.70 12.27
CA VAL A 277 -13.59 -1.29 12.06
C VAL A 277 -14.02 -1.14 10.62
N LYS A 278 -15.28 -0.77 10.42
CA LYS A 278 -15.86 -0.56 9.08
C LYS A 278 -16.41 0.85 8.97
N ARG A 279 -16.47 1.39 7.76
CA ARG A 279 -17.25 2.59 7.47
C ARG A 279 -18.35 2.27 6.47
N ASP A 280 -19.44 3.01 6.52
CA ASP A 280 -20.39 2.97 5.42
C ASP A 280 -19.75 3.50 4.12
N LEU A 281 -20.35 3.11 2.99
CA LEU A 281 -19.87 3.54 1.68
C LEU A 281 -20.06 5.05 1.44
N LYS A 282 -20.89 5.72 2.25
CA LYS A 282 -21.11 7.17 2.23
C LYS A 282 -20.07 7.96 3.03
N GLY A 283 -19.23 7.28 3.82
CA GLY A 283 -18.19 7.93 4.64
C GLY A 283 -18.73 8.78 5.78
N GLN A 284 -19.90 8.44 6.33
CA GLN A 284 -20.58 9.18 7.40
C GLN A 284 -20.57 8.44 8.74
N THR A 285 -20.59 7.10 8.69
CA THR A 285 -20.72 6.26 9.88
C THR A 285 -19.53 5.32 10.02
N LEU A 286 -18.94 5.27 11.21
CA LEU A 286 -17.89 4.33 11.61
C LEU A 286 -18.48 3.28 12.56
N TYR A 287 -18.42 2.02 12.17
CA TYR A 287 -18.87 0.87 12.96
C TYR A 287 -17.66 0.18 13.59
N LEU A 288 -17.67 0.07 14.91
CA LEU A 288 -16.63 -0.60 15.67
C LEU A 288 -17.23 -1.83 16.37
N LYS A 289 -16.70 -3.02 16.10
CA LYS A 289 -17.13 -4.26 16.73
C LYS A 289 -15.93 -5.05 17.23
N GLY A 290 -16.12 -5.78 18.33
CA GLY A 290 -15.13 -6.73 18.82
C GLY A 290 -14.62 -6.43 20.23
N GLN A 291 -13.44 -6.95 20.56
CA GLN A 291 -12.91 -6.95 21.90
C GLN A 291 -11.37 -6.91 21.96
N LEU A 292 -10.86 -6.26 23.01
CA LEU A 292 -9.46 -6.31 23.44
C LEU A 292 -9.40 -6.67 24.92
N ALA A 293 -8.43 -7.49 25.32
CA ALA A 293 -8.18 -7.75 26.73
C ALA A 293 -7.67 -6.47 27.42
N GLU A 294 -7.99 -6.29 28.71
CA GLU A 294 -7.62 -5.09 29.47
C GLU A 294 -6.11 -4.79 29.51
N ASP A 295 -5.27 -5.82 29.42
CA ASP A 295 -3.82 -5.76 29.40
C ASP A 295 -3.22 -5.67 27.98
N SER A 296 -4.08 -5.60 26.96
CA SER A 296 -3.65 -5.46 25.57
C SER A 296 -3.14 -4.05 25.27
N ARG A 297 -2.14 -3.97 24.39
CA ARG A 297 -1.81 -2.72 23.70
C ARG A 297 -3.01 -2.23 22.87
N PRO A 298 -3.11 -0.92 22.58
CA PRO A 298 -4.15 -0.43 21.71
C PRO A 298 -4.10 -1.11 20.35
N ASP A 299 -5.28 -1.43 19.82
CA ASP A 299 -5.38 -1.82 18.42
C ASP A 299 -5.21 -0.59 17.53
N VAL A 300 -4.40 -0.72 16.49
CA VAL A 300 -4.12 0.36 15.54
C VAL A 300 -4.57 -0.11 14.17
N THR A 301 -5.45 0.65 13.54
CA THR A 301 -5.91 0.41 12.18
C THR A 301 -6.11 1.74 11.46
N ALA A 302 -6.42 1.69 10.17
CA ALA A 302 -6.69 2.88 9.38
C ALA A 302 -7.84 2.64 8.41
N ILE A 303 -8.60 3.70 8.15
CA ILE A 303 -9.70 3.70 7.17
C ILE A 303 -9.32 4.58 5.98
N ALA A 304 -9.85 4.27 4.81
CA ALA A 304 -9.73 5.14 3.65
C ALA A 304 -10.48 6.45 3.91
N VAL A 305 -9.84 7.58 3.60
CA VAL A 305 -10.47 8.90 3.58
C VAL A 305 -11.44 8.96 2.40
N PHE A 306 -12.72 9.22 2.70
CA PHE A 306 -13.78 9.24 1.68
C PHE A 306 -13.63 10.40 0.68
N ASN A 307 -13.35 11.62 1.16
CA ASN A 307 -13.14 12.80 0.33
C ASN A 307 -11.69 13.32 0.47
N PRO A 308 -10.74 12.76 -0.29
CA PRO A 308 -9.31 13.07 -0.12
C PRO A 308 -8.98 14.53 -0.39
N ILE A 309 -9.66 15.19 -1.34
CA ILE A 309 -9.42 16.60 -1.64
C ILE A 309 -9.93 17.53 -0.55
N GLN A 310 -11.12 17.26 0.00
CA GLN A 310 -11.60 18.03 1.14
C GLN A 310 -10.70 17.83 2.36
N ASN A 311 -10.20 16.61 2.58
CA ASN A 311 -9.25 16.33 3.65
C ASN A 311 -7.93 17.10 3.45
N PHE A 312 -7.37 17.07 2.25
CA PHE A 312 -6.19 17.84 1.86
C PHE A 312 -6.37 19.32 2.16
N LEU A 313 -7.47 19.93 1.72
CA LEU A 313 -7.77 21.35 1.93
C LEU A 313 -7.92 21.70 3.41
N THR A 314 -8.54 20.83 4.21
CA THR A 314 -8.67 21.00 5.66
C THR A 314 -7.30 21.07 6.33
N HIS A 315 -6.43 20.11 6.02
CA HIS A 315 -5.08 20.03 6.58
C HIS A 315 -4.21 21.19 6.09
N PHE A 316 -4.23 21.51 4.79
CA PHE A 316 -3.40 22.60 4.29
C PHE A 316 -3.85 23.96 4.83
N ARG A 317 -5.16 24.20 4.99
CA ARG A 317 -5.68 25.39 5.67
C ARG A 317 -5.18 25.46 7.11
N GLN A 318 -5.10 24.33 7.81
CA GLN A 318 -4.53 24.29 9.15
C GLN A 318 -3.03 24.66 9.14
N SER A 319 -2.24 24.11 8.22
CA SER A 319 -0.81 24.46 8.08
C SER A 319 -0.60 25.94 7.72
N LEU A 320 -1.42 26.49 6.82
CA LEU A 320 -1.42 27.91 6.47
C LEU A 320 -1.75 28.79 7.68
N ARG A 321 -2.78 28.42 8.46
CA ARG A 321 -3.16 29.14 9.69
C ARG A 321 -2.04 29.17 10.72
N LYS A 322 -1.31 28.05 10.91
CA LYS A 322 -0.13 28.00 11.81
C LYS A 322 0.97 28.99 11.39
N GLN A 323 1.08 29.28 10.09
CA GLN A 323 2.01 30.28 9.54
C GLN A 323 1.41 31.70 9.47
N GLY A 324 0.24 31.92 10.07
CA GLY A 324 -0.44 33.22 10.07
C GLY A 324 -0.97 33.64 8.70
N ILE A 325 -1.31 32.68 7.83
CA ILE A 325 -1.95 32.93 6.53
C ILE A 325 -3.45 32.59 6.65
N SER A 326 -4.31 33.58 6.45
CA SER A 326 -5.76 33.36 6.43
C SER A 326 -6.25 32.88 5.07
N VAL A 327 -7.23 31.97 5.05
CA VAL A 327 -7.84 31.46 3.82
C VAL A 327 -9.35 31.71 3.86
N ALA A 328 -9.87 32.49 2.92
CA ALA A 328 -11.29 32.86 2.91
C ALA A 328 -12.18 31.74 2.34
N LYS A 329 -11.81 31.20 1.17
CA LYS A 329 -12.58 30.14 0.49
C LYS A 329 -11.66 29.02 0.01
N VAL A 330 -12.18 27.79 -0.03
CA VAL A 330 -11.47 26.60 -0.53
C VAL A 330 -12.30 25.95 -1.63
N TYR A 331 -11.63 25.41 -2.65
CA TYR A 331 -12.29 24.78 -3.80
C TYR A 331 -11.50 23.55 -4.27
N ARG A 332 -12.22 22.55 -4.78
CA ARG A 332 -11.64 21.55 -5.68
C ARG A 332 -11.55 22.16 -7.07
N GLY A 333 -10.36 22.12 -7.67
CA GLY A 333 -10.11 22.63 -9.02
C GLY A 333 -9.71 21.53 -9.98
N THR A 334 -10.15 21.67 -11.22
CA THR A 334 -9.69 20.89 -12.38
C THR A 334 -9.14 21.79 -13.49
N LYS A 335 -9.03 23.10 -13.22
CA LYS A 335 -8.63 24.11 -14.21
C LYS A 335 -7.15 23.99 -14.58
N LYS A 336 -6.80 24.55 -15.74
CA LYS A 336 -5.43 24.66 -16.22
C LYS A 336 -4.58 25.43 -15.20
N ILE A 337 -3.37 24.93 -14.93
CA ILE A 337 -2.37 25.58 -14.09
C ILE A 337 -2.04 26.95 -14.70
N SER A 338 -2.06 28.01 -13.90
CA SER A 338 -1.72 29.36 -14.34
C SER A 338 -1.08 30.18 -13.23
N GLY A 339 -0.26 31.14 -13.62
CA GLY A 339 0.41 32.06 -12.70
C GLY A 339 1.80 31.63 -12.27
N ARG A 340 2.35 32.34 -11.28
CA ARG A 340 3.74 32.18 -10.81
C ARG A 340 3.82 31.07 -9.76
N GLU A 341 4.80 30.17 -9.87
CA GLU A 341 5.10 29.22 -8.79
C GLU A 341 5.66 29.97 -7.57
N LEU A 342 5.02 29.81 -6.42
CA LEU A 342 5.41 30.45 -5.16
C LEU A 342 6.13 29.50 -4.21
N ALA A 343 5.76 28.23 -4.20
CA ALA A 343 6.28 27.22 -3.29
C ALA A 343 6.25 25.82 -3.92
N ALA A 344 7.12 24.93 -3.48
CA ALA A 344 7.09 23.53 -3.87
C ALA A 344 7.76 22.61 -2.84
N VAL A 345 7.37 21.34 -2.89
CA VAL A 345 7.99 20.21 -2.20
C VAL A 345 8.18 19.05 -3.18
N GLN A 346 9.12 18.17 -2.87
CA GLN A 346 9.41 16.97 -3.64
C GLN A 346 9.27 15.75 -2.74
N SER A 347 8.80 14.64 -3.32
CA SER A 347 8.82 13.32 -2.68
C SER A 347 10.28 12.90 -2.40
N PRO A 348 10.48 11.89 -1.53
CA PRO A 348 11.70 11.09 -1.56
C PRO A 348 11.95 10.52 -2.97
N PRO A 349 13.20 10.14 -3.28
CA PRO A 349 13.54 9.52 -4.56
C PRO A 349 12.76 8.22 -4.77
N LEU A 350 12.57 7.84 -6.03
CA LEU A 350 11.85 6.62 -6.43
C LEU A 350 12.38 5.37 -5.74
N SER A 351 13.69 5.28 -5.48
CA SER A 351 14.30 4.18 -4.71
C SER A 351 13.66 3.97 -3.33
N GLU A 352 13.27 5.03 -2.64
CA GLU A 352 12.56 4.97 -1.35
C GLU A 352 11.07 4.65 -1.55
N LEU A 353 10.45 5.19 -2.61
CA LEU A 353 9.04 4.93 -2.92
C LEU A 353 8.81 3.45 -3.28
N ILE A 354 9.70 2.83 -4.06
CA ILE A 354 9.60 1.39 -4.37
C ILE A 354 9.90 0.54 -3.14
N ALA A 355 10.77 1.00 -2.23
CA ALA A 355 11.04 0.30 -0.97
C ALA A 355 9.80 0.28 -0.08
N GLU A 356 9.11 1.41 0.09
CA GLU A 356 7.83 1.46 0.79
C GLU A 356 6.79 0.53 0.12
N THR A 357 6.70 0.60 -1.20
CA THR A 357 5.79 -0.25 -2.00
C THR A 357 6.01 -1.74 -1.76
N ASN A 358 7.26 -2.20 -1.77
CA ASN A 358 7.59 -3.62 -1.72
C ASN A 358 7.73 -4.17 -0.28
N ILE A 359 8.39 -3.43 0.62
CA ILE A 359 8.62 -3.84 2.01
C ILE A 359 7.31 -3.90 2.78
N ASN A 360 6.53 -2.82 2.72
CA ASN A 360 5.28 -2.67 3.46
C ASN A 360 4.05 -3.09 2.64
N SER A 361 4.24 -3.45 1.37
CA SER A 361 3.17 -3.87 0.46
C SER A 361 2.11 -2.79 0.24
N ASN A 362 2.54 -1.53 0.18
CA ASN A 362 1.65 -0.38 0.13
C ASN A 362 0.91 -0.29 -1.23
N ASN A 363 -0.42 -0.43 -1.23
CA ASN A 363 -1.23 -0.41 -2.44
C ASN A 363 -1.26 0.98 -3.08
N LEU A 364 -1.46 2.02 -2.28
CA LEU A 364 -1.55 3.40 -2.78
C LEU A 364 -0.26 3.81 -3.50
N TYR A 365 0.90 3.45 -2.95
CA TYR A 365 2.17 3.71 -3.61
C TYR A 365 2.28 2.95 -4.93
N ALA A 366 1.88 1.68 -4.99
CA ALA A 366 1.93 0.92 -6.24
C ALA A 366 1.06 1.56 -7.34
N GLU A 367 -0.16 1.97 -7.01
CA GLU A 367 -1.04 2.66 -7.96
C GLU A 367 -0.51 4.04 -8.35
N ALA A 368 0.07 4.80 -7.41
CA ALA A 368 0.70 6.08 -7.70
C ALA A 368 1.89 5.92 -8.65
N LEU A 369 2.72 4.88 -8.45
CA LEU A 369 3.84 4.56 -9.33
C LEU A 369 3.38 4.10 -10.71
N LEU A 370 2.29 3.31 -10.80
CA LEU A 370 1.65 2.97 -12.07
C LEU A 370 1.19 4.23 -12.80
N LYS A 371 0.47 5.12 -12.12
CA LYS A 371 0.02 6.38 -12.73
C LYS A 371 1.19 7.32 -13.08
N ALA A 372 2.29 7.27 -12.34
CA ALA A 372 3.52 8.00 -12.67
C ALA A 372 4.20 7.47 -13.94
N LEU A 373 4.05 6.19 -14.29
CA LEU A 373 4.56 5.68 -15.58
C LEU A 373 3.89 6.38 -16.77
N ALA A 374 2.62 6.78 -16.64
CA ALA A 374 1.90 7.47 -17.70
C ALA A 374 2.59 8.78 -18.13
N THR A 375 3.45 9.38 -17.29
CA THR A 375 4.19 10.60 -17.65
C THR A 375 5.23 10.39 -18.75
N ARG A 376 5.50 9.13 -19.14
CA ARG A 376 6.41 8.79 -20.24
C ARG A 376 5.76 8.85 -21.62
N LYS A 377 4.44 9.06 -21.71
CA LYS A 377 3.75 9.36 -22.96
C LYS A 377 2.66 10.43 -22.76
N PRO A 378 2.29 11.19 -23.80
CA PRO A 378 1.08 11.99 -23.76
C PRO A 378 -0.14 11.07 -23.66
N LEU A 379 -1.16 11.52 -22.91
CA LEU A 379 -2.45 10.83 -22.84
C LEU A 379 -3.21 11.03 -24.15
N GLU A 380 -3.75 9.93 -24.68
CA GLU A 380 -4.63 9.95 -25.83
C GLU A 380 -6.05 10.40 -25.43
N ARG A 381 -6.86 10.80 -26.41
CA ARG A 381 -8.24 11.23 -26.14
C ARG A 381 -9.04 10.08 -25.51
N ASN A 382 -9.70 10.35 -24.39
CA ASN A 382 -10.48 9.39 -23.59
C ASN A 382 -9.65 8.28 -22.92
N GLN A 383 -8.32 8.34 -22.97
CA GLN A 383 -7.45 7.39 -22.27
C GLN A 383 -7.31 7.80 -20.80
N THR A 384 -7.47 6.86 -19.87
CA THR A 384 -7.20 7.14 -18.45
C THR A 384 -5.70 7.12 -18.17
N THR A 385 -5.29 7.73 -17.05
CA THR A 385 -3.89 7.64 -16.61
C THR A 385 -3.46 6.21 -16.29
N VAL A 386 -4.38 5.36 -15.82
CA VAL A 386 -4.09 3.94 -15.56
C VAL A 386 -3.80 3.20 -16.86
N ASP A 387 -4.63 3.39 -17.89
CA ASP A 387 -4.45 2.73 -19.20
C ASP A 387 -3.08 3.07 -19.80
N ALA A 388 -2.73 4.36 -19.82
CA ALA A 388 -1.42 4.82 -20.30
C ALA A 388 -0.27 4.28 -19.44
N GLY A 389 -0.45 4.22 -18.12
CA GLY A 389 0.53 3.64 -17.21
C GLY A 389 0.77 2.15 -17.47
N LEU A 390 -0.30 1.38 -17.73
CA LEU A 390 -0.23 -0.04 -18.07
C LEU A 390 0.45 -0.28 -19.42
N GLU A 391 0.24 0.58 -20.41
CA GLU A 391 0.94 0.52 -21.70
C GLU A 391 2.44 0.78 -21.56
N VAL A 392 2.83 1.80 -20.78
CA VAL A 392 4.23 2.08 -20.47
C VAL A 392 4.84 0.94 -19.65
N MET A 393 4.11 0.39 -18.68
CA MET A 393 4.55 -0.78 -17.92
C MET A 393 4.82 -1.96 -18.86
N LYS A 394 3.88 -2.27 -19.75
CA LYS A 394 3.97 -3.39 -20.68
C LYS A 394 5.17 -3.29 -21.60
N SER A 395 5.37 -2.13 -22.22
CA SER A 395 6.53 -1.87 -23.09
C SER A 395 7.85 -1.91 -22.32
N THR A 396 7.90 -1.35 -21.11
CA THR A 396 9.10 -1.36 -20.27
C THR A 396 9.48 -2.78 -19.81
N LEU A 397 8.50 -3.60 -19.42
CA LEU A 397 8.74 -4.98 -19.00
C LEU A 397 9.17 -5.86 -20.18
N ALA A 398 8.61 -5.63 -21.37
CA ALA A 398 9.06 -6.31 -22.59
C ALA A 398 10.55 -6.03 -22.89
N GLN A 399 11.03 -4.80 -22.67
CA GLN A 399 12.44 -4.44 -22.86
C GLN A 399 13.40 -5.19 -21.95
N ILE A 400 12.96 -5.64 -20.76
CA ILE A 400 13.78 -6.46 -19.85
C ILE A 400 13.53 -7.97 -20.01
N GLY A 401 12.77 -8.38 -21.03
CA GLY A 401 12.55 -9.77 -21.42
C GLY A 401 11.33 -10.44 -20.77
N VAL A 402 10.35 -9.67 -20.30
CA VAL A 402 9.06 -10.21 -19.84
C VAL A 402 8.12 -10.34 -21.04
N ASP A 403 7.58 -11.53 -21.26
CA ASP A 403 6.63 -11.78 -22.34
C ASP A 403 5.28 -11.09 -22.03
N PRO A 404 4.83 -10.13 -22.87
CA PRO A 404 3.60 -9.37 -22.63
C PRO A 404 2.32 -10.22 -22.72
N THR A 405 2.39 -11.45 -23.19
CA THR A 405 1.25 -12.39 -23.26
C THR A 405 1.08 -13.22 -21.98
N THR A 406 1.97 -13.04 -20.99
CA THR A 406 2.01 -13.86 -19.78
C THR A 406 1.38 -13.18 -18.56
N TYR A 407 0.82 -11.99 -18.75
CA TYR A 407 0.08 -11.23 -17.75
C TYR A 407 -0.99 -10.33 -18.39
N LYS A 408 -2.02 -10.00 -17.62
CA LYS A 408 -3.05 -8.99 -17.92
C LYS A 408 -3.39 -8.29 -16.62
N LEU A 409 -3.15 -6.99 -16.56
CA LEU A 409 -3.31 -6.18 -15.36
C LEU A 409 -4.36 -5.10 -15.59
N VAL A 410 -5.10 -4.76 -14.54
CA VAL A 410 -5.99 -3.61 -14.50
C VAL A 410 -5.55 -2.59 -13.44
N ASP A 411 -4.67 -2.98 -12.51
CA ASP A 411 -4.11 -2.11 -11.48
C ASP A 411 -2.60 -2.36 -11.25
N GLY A 412 -1.98 -1.55 -10.40
CA GLY A 412 -0.56 -1.66 -10.07
C GLY A 412 -0.26 -2.45 -8.80
N SER A 413 -1.26 -2.63 -7.94
CA SER A 413 -1.12 -3.16 -6.59
C SER A 413 -1.41 -4.65 -6.48
N GLY A 414 -2.14 -5.24 -7.41
CA GLY A 414 -2.68 -6.59 -7.33
C GLY A 414 -3.89 -6.71 -6.40
N LEU A 415 -4.60 -5.62 -6.09
CA LEU A 415 -5.82 -5.70 -5.26
C LEU A 415 -7.01 -6.17 -6.10
N SER A 416 -7.04 -5.86 -7.39
CA SER A 416 -8.04 -6.37 -8.32
C SER A 416 -7.94 -7.89 -8.48
N ARG A 417 -9.10 -8.55 -8.43
CA ARG A 417 -9.23 -9.97 -8.81
C ARG A 417 -9.20 -10.19 -10.32
N LYS A 418 -9.28 -9.12 -11.13
CA LYS A 418 -9.18 -9.18 -12.60
C LYS A 418 -7.74 -9.25 -13.09
N ASP A 419 -6.77 -8.97 -12.22
CA ASP A 419 -5.36 -9.18 -12.52
C ASP A 419 -5.06 -10.66 -12.73
N LEU A 420 -4.28 -10.94 -13.75
CA LEU A 420 -3.81 -12.26 -14.13
C LEU A 420 -2.31 -12.20 -14.38
N ILE A 421 -1.53 -12.99 -13.66
CA ILE A 421 -0.08 -13.12 -13.87
C ILE A 421 0.28 -14.60 -13.81
N SER A 422 1.17 -15.04 -14.70
CA SER A 422 1.75 -16.38 -14.63
C SER A 422 3.03 -16.41 -13.77
N PRO A 423 3.39 -17.55 -13.15
CA PRO A 423 4.70 -17.69 -12.50
C PRO A 423 5.88 -17.36 -13.43
N GLN A 424 5.75 -17.65 -14.73
CA GLN A 424 6.72 -17.27 -15.75
C GLN A 424 6.93 -15.75 -15.82
N ALA A 425 5.87 -14.95 -15.87
CA ALA A 425 5.98 -13.48 -15.94
C ALA A 425 6.76 -12.90 -14.75
N LEU A 426 6.50 -13.42 -13.54
CA LEU A 426 7.19 -12.98 -12.33
C LEU A 426 8.67 -13.37 -12.34
N VAL A 427 9.00 -14.61 -12.70
CA VAL A 427 10.41 -15.04 -12.80
C VAL A 427 11.14 -14.28 -13.91
N GLN A 428 10.51 -14.04 -15.06
CA GLN A 428 11.07 -13.20 -16.13
C GLN A 428 11.33 -11.78 -15.63
N THR A 429 10.40 -11.18 -14.86
CA THR A 429 10.58 -9.86 -14.25
C THR A 429 11.80 -9.85 -13.32
N LEU A 430 11.93 -10.86 -12.46
CA LEU A 430 13.04 -11.01 -11.53
C LEU A 430 14.39 -11.22 -12.26
N GLN A 431 14.42 -12.01 -13.33
CA GLN A 431 15.60 -12.22 -14.17
C GLN A 431 15.98 -10.92 -14.91
N GLY A 432 15.00 -10.22 -15.47
CA GLY A 432 15.17 -8.94 -16.15
C GLY A 432 15.78 -7.89 -15.23
N MET A 433 15.24 -7.74 -14.02
CA MET A 433 15.77 -6.80 -13.02
C MET A 433 17.14 -7.21 -12.49
N ALA A 434 17.46 -8.50 -12.39
CA ALA A 434 18.79 -8.94 -11.98
C ALA A 434 19.88 -8.61 -13.01
N ARG A 435 19.52 -8.44 -14.29
CA ARG A 435 20.42 -7.99 -15.38
C ARG A 435 20.41 -6.47 -15.59
N SER A 436 19.45 -5.78 -14.99
CA SER A 436 19.32 -4.32 -15.12
C SER A 436 20.43 -3.59 -14.36
N PRO A 437 20.87 -2.40 -14.82
CA PRO A 437 21.76 -1.53 -14.05
C PRO A 437 21.18 -1.14 -12.67
N TYR A 438 19.88 -1.29 -12.46
CA TYR A 438 19.20 -0.98 -11.20
C TYR A 438 18.94 -2.22 -10.31
N ALA A 439 19.61 -3.34 -10.57
CA ALA A 439 19.45 -4.59 -9.83
C ALA A 439 19.57 -4.42 -8.31
N SER A 440 20.57 -3.64 -7.85
CA SER A 440 20.81 -3.41 -6.41
C SER A 440 19.66 -2.65 -5.75
N VAL A 441 19.17 -1.58 -6.39
CA VAL A 441 18.06 -0.76 -5.91
C VAL A 441 16.77 -1.59 -5.83
N PHE A 442 16.43 -2.30 -6.90
CA PHE A 442 15.24 -3.16 -6.92
C PHE A 442 15.32 -4.25 -5.86
N ARG A 443 16.46 -4.92 -5.74
CA ARG A 443 16.67 -5.99 -4.76
C ARG A 443 16.61 -5.49 -3.32
N ALA A 444 17.15 -4.30 -3.04
CA ALA A 444 17.08 -3.67 -1.72
C ALA A 444 15.65 -3.26 -1.32
N SER A 445 14.75 -3.07 -2.30
CA SER A 445 13.34 -2.77 -2.03
C SER A 445 12.53 -3.97 -1.53
N LEU A 446 13.04 -5.20 -1.62
CA LEU A 446 12.28 -6.40 -1.27
C LEU A 446 12.37 -6.72 0.23
N PRO A 447 11.27 -7.23 0.85
CA PRO A 447 11.34 -7.80 2.20
C PRO A 447 12.39 -8.90 2.30
N VAL A 448 13.15 -8.88 3.38
CA VAL A 448 14.16 -9.88 3.73
C VAL A 448 13.58 -10.83 4.78
N ALA A 449 13.64 -12.13 4.50
CA ALA A 449 13.20 -13.20 5.40
C ALA A 449 13.80 -13.04 6.81
N GLY A 450 12.93 -13.10 7.83
CA GLY A 450 13.27 -12.97 9.26
C GLY A 450 13.63 -11.55 9.72
N LYS A 451 13.68 -10.55 8.83
CA LYS A 451 14.25 -9.22 9.17
C LYS A 451 13.26 -8.06 9.08
N ASN A 452 12.54 -7.90 7.97
CA ASN A 452 11.68 -6.73 7.76
C ASN A 452 10.43 -7.00 6.90
N GLY A 453 9.59 -5.98 6.80
CA GLY A 453 8.37 -6.01 5.98
C GLY A 453 7.45 -7.18 6.29
N THR A 454 6.78 -7.67 5.26
CA THR A 454 5.84 -8.80 5.35
C THR A 454 6.49 -10.16 5.60
N LEU A 455 7.82 -10.24 5.63
CA LEU A 455 8.58 -11.44 5.98
C LEU A 455 9.27 -11.37 7.35
N LYS A 456 9.11 -10.27 8.10
CA LYS A 456 9.79 -10.05 9.40
C LYS A 456 9.64 -11.21 10.39
N TYR A 457 8.47 -11.83 10.44
CA TYR A 457 8.18 -12.94 11.37
C TYR A 457 8.14 -14.31 10.68
N ARG A 458 8.47 -14.38 9.38
CA ARG A 458 8.57 -15.63 8.62
C ARG A 458 10.03 -15.99 8.46
N PHE A 459 10.33 -17.28 8.55
CA PHE A 459 11.69 -17.82 8.44
C PHE A 459 12.69 -17.35 9.49
N LYS A 460 12.23 -16.90 10.65
CA LYS A 460 13.12 -16.50 11.74
C LYS A 460 13.77 -17.75 12.36
N ASP A 461 15.06 -17.64 12.65
CA ASP A 461 15.88 -18.65 13.32
C ASP A 461 15.96 -19.98 12.52
N ILE A 462 15.68 -19.93 11.21
CA ILE A 462 15.77 -21.07 10.28
C ILE A 462 16.47 -20.68 8.97
N ALA A 463 16.86 -21.68 8.17
CA ALA A 463 17.79 -21.49 7.04
C ALA A 463 17.49 -20.33 6.05
N PRO A 464 16.23 -20.04 5.65
CA PRO A 464 15.97 -18.93 4.73
C PRO A 464 16.24 -17.52 5.28
N GLU A 465 16.45 -17.36 6.59
CA GLU A 465 16.69 -16.06 7.23
C GLU A 465 17.84 -15.30 6.55
N GLY A 466 17.60 -14.06 6.14
CA GLY A 466 18.60 -13.24 5.45
C GLY A 466 19.00 -13.70 4.05
N LEU A 467 18.67 -14.93 3.63
CA LEU A 467 18.98 -15.48 2.30
C LEU A 467 17.88 -15.22 1.28
N VAL A 468 16.66 -14.99 1.74
CA VAL A 468 15.48 -14.78 0.88
C VAL A 468 15.06 -13.33 0.87
N GLN A 469 14.92 -12.80 -0.35
CA GLN A 469 14.37 -11.47 -0.62
C GLN A 469 13.16 -11.64 -1.52
N ALA A 470 11.95 -11.46 -1.00
CA ALA A 470 10.74 -11.83 -1.73
C ALA A 470 9.53 -10.97 -1.37
N LYS A 471 8.68 -10.74 -2.37
CA LYS A 471 7.40 -10.07 -2.21
C LYS A 471 6.31 -11.10 -1.91
N THR A 472 5.52 -10.83 -0.88
CA THR A 472 4.32 -11.60 -0.54
C THR A 472 3.08 -11.05 -1.23
N GLY A 473 2.09 -11.89 -1.48
CA GLY A 473 0.71 -11.51 -1.78
C GLY A 473 -0.28 -12.37 -1.02
N THR A 474 -1.40 -11.78 -0.58
CA THR A 474 -2.47 -12.51 0.11
C THR A 474 -3.81 -11.82 -0.11
N MET A 475 -4.81 -12.60 -0.50
CA MET A 475 -6.24 -12.26 -0.49
C MET A 475 -7.02 -13.52 -0.08
N THR A 476 -8.34 -13.42 0.13
CA THR A 476 -9.16 -14.62 0.35
C THR A 476 -9.00 -15.60 -0.82
N GLY A 477 -8.57 -16.83 -0.52
CA GLY A 477 -8.32 -17.89 -1.49
C GLY A 477 -7.03 -17.74 -2.31
N VAL A 478 -6.18 -16.75 -2.01
CA VAL A 478 -4.95 -16.45 -2.76
C VAL A 478 -3.77 -16.24 -1.82
N VAL A 479 -2.68 -16.99 -2.02
CA VAL A 479 -1.42 -16.80 -1.30
C VAL A 479 -0.27 -16.92 -2.28
N THR A 480 0.59 -15.90 -2.36
CA THR A 480 1.69 -15.85 -3.32
C THR A 480 2.99 -15.38 -2.66
N LEU A 481 4.12 -15.86 -3.18
CA LEU A 481 5.46 -15.46 -2.81
C LEU A 481 6.38 -15.56 -4.03
N ALA A 482 7.04 -14.46 -4.39
CA ALA A 482 7.99 -14.44 -5.50
C ALA A 482 9.22 -13.59 -5.15
N GLY A 483 10.40 -14.02 -5.57
CA GLY A 483 11.64 -13.32 -5.26
C GLY A 483 12.90 -14.13 -5.53
N TYR A 484 13.94 -13.83 -4.76
CA TYR A 484 15.26 -14.44 -4.88
C TYR A 484 15.60 -15.27 -3.64
N VAL A 485 16.34 -16.36 -3.84
CA VAL A 485 17.01 -17.12 -2.79
C VAL A 485 18.49 -17.16 -3.10
N ASN A 486 19.34 -16.74 -2.16
CA ASN A 486 20.80 -16.91 -2.24
C ASN A 486 21.19 -18.19 -1.49
N ALA A 487 21.14 -19.34 -2.14
CA ALA A 487 21.53 -20.62 -1.53
C ALA A 487 23.06 -20.74 -1.48
N PRO A 488 23.71 -20.77 -0.30
CA PRO A 488 25.16 -20.66 -0.18
C PRO A 488 25.94 -21.77 -0.89
N ASN A 489 25.38 -22.99 -0.96
CA ASN A 489 26.04 -24.17 -1.53
C ASN A 489 25.61 -24.50 -2.98
N TYR A 490 24.81 -23.64 -3.61
CA TYR A 490 24.28 -23.87 -4.95
C TYR A 490 24.39 -22.65 -5.87
N GLY A 491 24.03 -21.47 -5.34
CA GLY A 491 23.99 -20.21 -6.07
C GLY A 491 22.63 -19.50 -5.99
N PRO A 492 22.51 -18.32 -6.59
CA PRO A 492 21.28 -17.53 -6.59
C PRO A 492 20.20 -18.14 -7.49
N VAL A 493 18.95 -18.09 -7.02
CA VAL A 493 17.77 -18.64 -7.68
C VAL A 493 16.65 -17.62 -7.68
N ALA A 494 15.93 -17.48 -8.78
CA ALA A 494 14.67 -16.74 -8.86
C ALA A 494 13.49 -17.71 -8.79
N PHE A 495 12.45 -17.34 -8.07
CA PHE A 495 11.26 -18.18 -7.91
C PHE A 495 9.97 -17.38 -7.89
N SER A 496 8.90 -18.05 -8.29
CA SER A 496 7.51 -17.63 -8.07
C SER A 496 6.69 -18.83 -7.62
N ILE A 497 5.99 -18.69 -6.50
CA ILE A 497 5.07 -19.69 -5.95
C ILE A 497 3.73 -18.98 -5.75
N MET A 498 2.72 -19.43 -6.50
CA MET A 498 1.39 -18.86 -6.54
C MET A 498 0.36 -19.94 -6.20
N VAL A 499 -0.53 -19.60 -5.27
CA VAL A 499 -1.60 -20.49 -4.82
C VAL A 499 -2.93 -19.76 -4.95
N ASN A 500 -3.86 -20.36 -5.69
CA ASN A 500 -5.22 -19.84 -5.87
C ASN A 500 -6.24 -20.93 -5.50
N GLN A 501 -7.52 -20.52 -5.38
CA GLN A 501 -8.66 -21.41 -5.20
C GLN A 501 -8.52 -22.35 -3.99
N THR A 502 -7.90 -21.88 -2.92
CA THR A 502 -7.71 -22.67 -1.70
C THR A 502 -8.76 -22.30 -0.64
N GLU A 503 -9.39 -23.32 -0.06
CA GLU A 503 -10.26 -23.19 1.11
C GLU A 503 -9.49 -23.29 2.44
N GLN A 504 -8.20 -23.61 2.36
CA GLN A 504 -7.36 -23.82 3.53
C GLN A 504 -7.06 -22.50 4.26
N PRO A 505 -6.89 -22.53 5.59
CA PRO A 505 -6.42 -21.36 6.33
C PRO A 505 -5.13 -20.80 5.72
N ILE A 506 -5.04 -19.47 5.61
CA ILE A 506 -3.87 -18.78 5.02
C ILE A 506 -2.55 -19.25 5.66
N ARG A 507 -2.54 -19.53 6.97
CA ARG A 507 -1.37 -20.05 7.69
C ARG A 507 -0.92 -21.40 7.14
N THR A 508 -1.85 -22.31 6.87
CA THR A 508 -1.57 -23.65 6.32
C THR A 508 -0.90 -23.56 4.96
N VAL A 509 -1.44 -22.71 4.08
CA VAL A 509 -0.88 -22.50 2.74
C VAL A 509 0.49 -21.81 2.80
N ARG A 510 0.63 -20.79 3.65
CA ARG A 510 1.93 -20.12 3.87
C ARG A 510 2.99 -21.08 4.39
N ASN A 511 2.65 -21.96 5.33
CA ASN A 511 3.60 -22.96 5.83
C ASN A 511 4.08 -23.88 4.70
N ALA A 512 3.19 -24.35 3.83
CA ALA A 512 3.59 -25.18 2.68
C ALA A 512 4.50 -24.43 1.69
N ILE A 513 4.22 -23.15 1.41
CA ILE A 513 5.12 -22.29 0.63
C ILE A 513 6.48 -22.15 1.34
N ASP A 514 6.47 -21.96 2.66
CA ASP A 514 7.68 -21.77 3.46
C ASP A 514 8.55 -23.03 3.45
N GLU A 515 7.96 -24.22 3.52
CA GLU A 515 8.66 -25.50 3.38
C GLU A 515 9.39 -25.61 2.02
N ILE A 516 8.74 -25.22 0.91
CA ILE A 516 9.39 -25.17 -0.41
C ILE A 516 10.60 -24.23 -0.38
N VAL A 517 10.44 -23.02 0.17
CA VAL A 517 11.51 -22.03 0.26
C VAL A 517 12.67 -22.49 1.16
N VAL A 518 12.38 -23.25 2.22
CA VAL A 518 13.40 -23.90 3.04
C VAL A 518 14.24 -24.85 2.20
N HIS A 519 13.62 -25.70 1.37
CA HIS A 519 14.37 -26.55 0.45
C HIS A 519 15.25 -25.75 -0.51
N LEU A 520 14.72 -24.66 -1.09
CA LEU A 520 15.49 -23.78 -1.97
C LEU A 520 16.71 -23.18 -1.26
N SER A 521 16.55 -22.72 -0.02
CA SER A 521 17.65 -22.09 0.76
C SER A 521 18.78 -23.05 1.12
N LYS A 522 18.46 -24.34 1.25
CA LYS A 522 19.42 -25.40 1.63
C LYS A 522 20.07 -26.09 0.43
N MET A 523 19.74 -25.70 -0.81
CA MET A 523 20.21 -26.39 -2.00
C MET A 523 21.75 -26.48 -2.08
N GLN A 524 22.23 -27.62 -2.57
CA GLN A 524 23.61 -27.87 -2.99
C GLN A 524 23.65 -28.60 -4.34
N ARG A 525 24.79 -28.52 -5.03
CA ARG A 525 25.00 -29.25 -6.29
C ARG A 525 25.20 -30.75 -6.04
N CYS A 526 24.48 -31.51 -6.85
CA CYS A 526 24.35 -32.96 -7.00
C CYS A 526 23.28 -33.12 -8.13
#